data_AF-A0A4U0XER1-F1
#
_entry.id   AF-A0A4U0XER1-F1
#
_cell.length_a   1.000
_cell.length_b   1.000
_cell.length_c   1.000
_cell.angle_alpha   90.00
_cell.angle_beta   90.00
_cell.angle_gamma   90.00
#
_symmetry.space_group_name_H-M   'P 1'
#
loop_
_entity.id
_entity.type
_entity.pdbx_description
1 polymer ?
#
loop_
_entity_poly.entity_id
_entity_poly.type
_entity_poly.pdbx_seq_one_letter_code
_entity_poly.pdbx_strand_id
1 'polypeptide(L)'
;MSGLEVLAVVACVAGVVSAFNDGSKIVRQIKDKRAARKAPPPTKFLEQSLDRAPKDIEAEKEHGVERFGQAFMIGDIPNASSRLQPPLEIPGPSAYQVHSPVQHSPQASLDWQAPDEEDLSQVWRTETQETQETQSTVSYAGMQRKPSVSTPQNSGLFLQSSPQSLLAPTADNNYLGFCKGAWKMQNGDKHAMKRLTEFNDGWSQSKVYYLACSSSKCAFAGRLPPEKANKVWISSSKGIRFRWVFLAKSHVPQQKVQKEQYVYQCMICAFQGRRSPNLAGTDTLLEHISGHRGEDLDKVVLYNTKCITGRIASDEEEFDINLEPPKDGDINRRDSFCPTSLVPDSDPRATSSLYGVPIPNEPWNEP
;
A
#
# COMPACT_ATOMS: atom_id res chain seq x y z
N MET A 1 19.83 9.70 28.68
CA MET A 1 18.37 9.56 28.58
C MET A 1 17.87 10.71 27.71
N SER A 2 17.53 10.43 26.46
CA SER A 2 17.09 11.42 25.47
C SER A 2 15.72 11.95 25.87
N GLY A 3 15.61 13.26 26.09
CA GLY A 3 14.39 13.95 26.55
C GLY A 3 13.26 14.02 25.51
N LEU A 4 13.00 12.95 24.78
CA LEU A 4 12.02 12.86 23.69
C LEU A 4 10.76 12.04 24.06
N GLU A 5 10.69 11.48 25.27
CA GLU A 5 9.63 10.51 25.63
C GLU A 5 8.49 11.05 26.50
N VAL A 6 8.41 12.36 26.80
CA VAL A 6 7.54 12.84 27.90
C VAL A 6 6.26 13.57 27.46
N LEU A 7 5.87 13.60 26.18
CA LEU A 7 4.67 14.34 25.76
C LEU A 7 3.80 13.61 24.72
N ALA A 8 3.40 12.37 25.02
CA ALA A 8 2.62 11.56 24.10
C ALA A 8 1.30 12.24 23.68
N VAL A 9 0.52 12.80 24.62
CA VAL A 9 -0.76 13.43 24.30
C VAL A 9 -0.56 14.76 23.57
N VAL A 10 0.37 15.60 24.01
CA VAL A 10 0.61 16.91 23.38
C VAL A 10 1.14 16.75 21.96
N ALA A 11 2.06 15.81 21.72
CA ALA A 11 2.59 15.54 20.39
C ALA A 11 1.51 14.99 19.45
N CYS A 12 0.67 14.06 19.93
CA CYS A 12 -0.45 13.55 19.17
C CYS A 12 -1.47 14.64 18.82
N VAL A 13 -1.88 15.47 19.80
CA VAL A 13 -2.82 16.58 19.57
C VAL A 13 -2.24 17.57 18.55
N ALA A 14 -0.98 17.95 18.69
CA ALA A 14 -0.32 18.84 17.74
C ALA A 14 -0.28 18.25 16.31
N GLY A 15 -0.03 16.95 16.18
CA GLY A 15 -0.05 16.25 14.90
C GLY A 15 -1.44 16.29 14.24
N VAL A 16 -2.50 16.04 15.01
CA VAL A 16 -3.88 16.10 14.49
C VAL A 16 -4.27 17.53 14.10
N VAL A 17 -3.96 18.53 14.93
CA VAL A 17 -4.20 19.95 14.63
C VAL A 17 -3.48 20.38 13.35
N SER A 18 -2.22 19.97 13.17
CA SER A 18 -1.47 20.24 11.94
C SER A 18 -2.15 19.64 10.71
N ALA A 19 -2.61 18.39 10.80
CA ALA A 19 -3.30 17.72 9.70
C ALA A 19 -4.59 18.45 9.28
N PHE A 20 -5.37 18.97 10.24
CA PHE A 20 -6.56 19.78 9.93
C PHE A 20 -6.19 21.10 9.24
N ASN A 21 -5.17 21.79 9.72
CA ASN A 21 -4.69 23.03 9.10
C ASN A 21 -4.19 22.81 7.67
N ASP A 22 -3.48 21.71 7.41
CA ASP A 22 -3.04 21.34 6.07
C ASP A 22 -4.21 20.95 5.16
N GLY A 23 -5.19 20.23 5.70
CA GLY A 23 -6.47 19.97 5.02
C GLY A 23 -7.17 21.27 4.59
N SER A 24 -7.22 22.28 5.46
CA SER A 24 -7.78 23.60 5.13
C SER A 24 -7.03 24.29 4.00
N LYS A 25 -5.69 24.20 3.95
CA LYS A 25 -4.88 24.74 2.84
C LYS A 25 -5.23 24.06 1.51
N ILE A 26 -5.34 22.73 1.52
CA ILE A 26 -5.70 21.96 0.32
C ILE A 26 -7.09 22.35 -0.18
N VAL A 27 -8.08 22.48 0.72
CA VAL A 27 -9.43 22.87 0.32
C VAL A 27 -9.46 24.28 -0.28
N ARG A 28 -8.67 25.23 0.23
CA ARG A 28 -8.51 26.56 -0.37
C ARG A 28 -7.93 26.48 -1.79
N GLN A 29 -6.86 25.70 -1.99
CA GLN A 29 -6.29 25.49 -3.32
C GLN A 29 -7.30 24.86 -4.30
N ILE A 30 -8.13 23.92 -3.84
CA ILE A 30 -9.20 23.33 -4.66
C ILE A 30 -10.25 24.38 -5.03
N LYS A 31 -10.63 25.27 -4.10
CA LYS A 31 -11.56 26.38 -4.36
C LYS A 31 -11.02 27.31 -5.44
N ASP A 32 -9.76 27.72 -5.32
CA ASP A 32 -9.11 28.61 -6.29
C ASP A 32 -9.05 27.97 -7.68
N LYS A 33 -8.64 26.69 -7.75
CA LYS A 33 -8.62 25.92 -9.01
C LYS A 33 -10.00 25.76 -9.64
N ARG A 34 -11.05 25.56 -8.83
CA ARG A 34 -12.44 25.46 -9.31
C ARG A 34 -12.98 26.80 -9.77
N ALA A 35 -12.69 27.88 -9.06
CA ALA A 35 -13.06 29.24 -9.43
C ALA A 35 -12.45 29.62 -10.79
N ALA A 36 -11.16 29.33 -11.00
CA ALA A 36 -10.48 29.53 -12.28
C ALA A 36 -11.13 28.76 -13.45
N ARG A 37 -11.70 27.58 -13.16
CA ARG A 37 -12.40 26.73 -14.13
C ARG A 37 -13.91 26.99 -14.23
N LYS A 38 -14.43 28.02 -13.55
CA LYS A 38 -15.88 28.31 -13.45
C LYS A 38 -16.72 27.11 -12.96
N ALA A 39 -16.11 26.24 -12.14
CA ALA A 39 -16.76 25.08 -11.56
C ALA A 39 -17.41 25.44 -10.21
N PRO A 40 -18.48 24.74 -9.78
CA PRO A 40 -19.14 25.00 -8.51
C PRO A 40 -18.19 24.72 -7.33
N PRO A 41 -18.26 25.54 -6.26
CA PRO A 41 -17.37 25.40 -5.10
C PRO A 41 -17.63 24.09 -4.34
N PRO A 42 -16.66 23.61 -3.54
CA PRO A 42 -16.86 22.50 -2.61
C PRO A 42 -17.98 22.78 -1.60
N THR A 43 -18.50 21.73 -0.96
CA THR A 43 -19.55 21.85 0.05
C THR A 43 -19.07 22.65 1.26
N LYS A 44 -19.89 23.62 1.72
CA LYS A 44 -19.57 24.48 2.88
C LYS A 44 -19.34 23.69 4.17
N PHE A 45 -19.95 22.50 4.28
CA PHE A 45 -19.85 21.64 5.46
C PHE A 45 -18.41 21.17 5.73
N LEU A 46 -17.65 20.83 4.68
CA LEU A 46 -16.27 20.40 4.83
C LEU A 46 -15.38 21.54 5.31
N GLU A 47 -15.54 22.73 4.74
CA GLU A 47 -14.80 23.93 5.13
C GLU A 47 -15.07 24.30 6.60
N GLN A 48 -16.35 24.32 7.00
CA GLN A 48 -16.74 24.55 8.39
C GLN A 48 -16.16 23.52 9.35
N SER A 49 -16.13 22.24 8.95
CA SER A 49 -15.58 21.16 9.79
C SER A 49 -14.07 21.32 9.97
N LEU A 50 -13.35 21.64 8.89
CA LEU A 50 -11.89 21.84 8.93
C LEU A 50 -11.48 23.10 9.71
N ASP A 51 -12.27 24.18 9.63
CA ASP A 51 -12.00 25.41 10.37
C ASP A 51 -12.33 25.28 11.87
N ARG A 52 -13.33 24.46 12.22
CA ARG A 52 -13.77 24.27 13.62
C ARG A 52 -12.91 23.26 14.38
N ALA A 53 -12.52 22.16 13.72
CA ALA A 53 -11.87 21.03 14.39
C ALA A 53 -10.61 21.37 15.22
N PRO A 54 -9.67 22.22 14.76
CA PRO A 54 -8.50 22.59 15.57
C PRO A 54 -8.88 23.16 16.94
N LYS A 55 -9.89 24.04 16.97
CA LYS A 55 -10.36 24.70 18.20
C LYS A 55 -11.04 23.70 19.12
N ASP A 56 -11.90 22.85 18.57
CA ASP A 56 -12.61 21.84 19.35
C ASP A 56 -11.62 20.83 19.96
N ILE A 57 -10.58 20.44 19.23
CA ILE A 57 -9.52 19.54 19.71
C ILE A 57 -8.70 20.19 20.83
N GLU A 58 -8.31 21.46 20.67
CA GLU A 58 -7.56 22.18 21.70
C GLU A 58 -8.39 22.41 22.97
N ALA A 59 -9.68 22.73 22.82
CA ALA A 59 -10.61 22.86 23.93
C ALA A 59 -10.79 21.54 24.69
N GLU A 60 -10.90 20.41 23.98
CA GLU A 60 -10.99 19.10 24.64
C GLU A 60 -9.68 18.73 25.37
N LYS A 61 -8.52 19.10 24.81
CA LYS A 61 -7.24 18.95 25.49
C LYS A 61 -7.21 19.77 26.78
N GLU A 62 -7.62 21.03 26.74
CA GLU A 62 -7.68 21.92 27.92
C GLU A 62 -8.65 21.38 28.97
N HIS A 63 -9.84 20.95 28.56
CA HIS A 63 -10.83 20.30 29.44
C HIS A 63 -10.26 19.03 30.10
N GLY A 64 -9.48 18.23 29.36
CA GLY A 64 -8.75 17.09 29.92
C GLY A 64 -7.71 17.50 30.98
N VAL A 65 -6.98 18.59 30.75
CA VAL A 65 -6.03 19.14 31.73
C VAL A 65 -6.74 19.68 32.97
N GLU A 66 -7.89 20.36 32.82
CA GLU A 66 -8.71 20.82 33.94
C GLU A 66 -9.22 19.65 34.80
N ARG A 67 -9.68 18.59 34.13
CA ARG A 67 -10.29 17.43 34.79
C ARG A 67 -9.27 16.50 35.47
N PHE A 68 -8.13 16.29 34.84
CA PHE A 68 -7.16 15.26 35.24
C PHE A 68 -5.80 15.83 35.64
N GLY A 69 -5.63 17.15 35.59
CA GLY A 69 -4.38 17.84 35.89
C GLY A 69 -3.32 17.67 34.80
N GLN A 70 -2.11 18.18 35.08
CA GLN A 70 -1.01 18.18 34.12
C GLN A 70 -0.54 16.78 33.70
N ALA A 71 -0.81 15.75 34.52
CA ALA A 71 -0.51 14.36 34.22
C ALA A 71 -1.24 13.86 32.96
N PHE A 72 -2.40 14.43 32.64
CA PHE A 72 -3.14 14.16 31.40
C PHE A 72 -2.30 14.38 30.15
N MET A 73 -1.46 15.41 30.13
CA MET A 73 -0.65 15.75 28.96
C MET A 73 0.47 14.73 28.68
N ILE A 74 0.85 13.98 29.72
CA ILE A 74 1.89 12.95 29.64
C ILE A 74 1.28 11.64 29.13
N GLY A 75 0.03 11.35 29.51
CA GLY A 75 -0.68 10.11 29.18
C GLY A 75 -0.24 8.93 30.05
N ASP A 76 -0.92 7.79 29.88
CA ASP A 76 -0.55 6.54 30.55
C ASP A 76 0.69 5.95 29.86
N ILE A 77 1.88 6.19 30.41
CA ILE A 77 3.09 5.53 29.93
C ILE A 77 2.99 4.05 30.30
N PRO A 78 2.99 3.10 29.34
CA PRO A 78 3.05 1.69 29.65
C PRO A 78 4.48 1.32 30.07
N ASN A 79 4.86 1.65 31.31
CA ASN A 79 6.01 1.00 31.92
C ASN A 79 5.56 -0.31 32.56
N ALA A 80 6.05 -1.39 31.96
CA ALA A 80 6.05 -2.73 32.50
C ALA A 80 6.40 -2.75 33.99
N SER A 81 5.60 -3.47 34.77
CA SER A 81 5.83 -3.80 36.18
C SER A 81 6.00 -2.64 37.17
N SER A 82 4.92 -2.25 37.85
CA SER A 82 4.89 -2.35 39.33
C SER A 82 3.54 -1.96 39.96
N ARG A 83 2.97 -2.95 40.65
CA ARG A 83 2.30 -2.91 41.96
C ARG A 83 1.14 -1.93 42.21
N LEU A 84 -0.02 -2.56 42.37
CA LEU A 84 -1.02 -2.23 43.38
C LEU A 84 -0.37 -1.91 44.75
N GLN A 85 -0.58 -0.70 45.25
CA GLN A 85 -0.77 -0.42 46.68
C GLN A 85 -1.88 0.63 46.86
N PRO A 86 -2.79 0.45 47.85
CA PRO A 86 -3.84 1.42 48.20
C PRO A 86 -3.33 2.52 49.17
N PRO A 87 -4.14 3.56 49.47
CA PRO A 87 -3.67 4.91 49.78
C PRO A 87 -3.51 5.18 51.28
N LEU A 88 -2.53 6.01 51.65
CA LEU A 88 -2.51 6.69 52.95
C LEU A 88 -2.01 8.15 52.82
N GLU A 89 -2.93 9.03 53.20
CA GLU A 89 -2.80 10.26 54.02
C GLU A 89 -1.95 11.47 53.57
N ILE A 90 -2.67 12.62 53.53
CA ILE A 90 -2.24 14.03 53.52
C ILE A 90 -2.01 14.46 54.99
N PRO A 91 -0.97 15.26 55.37
CA PRO A 91 -1.03 16.73 55.34
C PRO A 91 0.32 17.42 55.04
N GLY A 92 0.36 18.46 54.20
CA GLY A 92 0.18 19.86 54.63
C GLY A 92 1.23 20.76 53.95
N PRO A 93 1.04 22.10 53.93
CA PRO A 93 1.53 22.96 52.84
C PRO A 93 2.86 23.67 53.16
N SER A 94 3.69 23.90 52.13
CA SER A 94 4.76 24.91 52.22
C SER A 94 5.08 25.57 50.86
N ALA A 95 4.84 26.87 50.86
CA ALA A 95 5.36 28.00 50.09
C ALA A 95 6.28 27.82 48.85
N TYR A 96 5.85 28.47 47.77
CA TYR A 96 6.55 29.44 46.88
C TYR A 96 8.06 29.31 46.59
N GLN A 97 8.42 29.19 45.30
CA GLN A 97 9.12 30.21 44.47
C GLN A 97 9.60 29.59 43.14
N VAL A 98 9.12 30.03 41.96
CA VAL A 98 9.58 31.16 41.10
C VAL A 98 10.64 30.77 40.03
N HIS A 99 10.16 30.80 38.79
CA HIS A 99 10.75 31.13 37.48
C HIS A 99 12.17 30.65 37.04
N SER A 100 12.21 30.05 35.83
CA SER A 100 13.18 30.40 34.77
C SER A 100 12.67 30.00 33.37
N PRO A 101 13.15 30.65 32.29
CA PRO A 101 12.42 30.76 31.03
C PRO A 101 12.76 29.65 30.01
N VAL A 102 11.76 29.27 29.23
CA VAL A 102 11.88 28.35 28.09
C VAL A 102 12.47 29.09 26.89
N GLN A 103 13.61 28.62 26.40
CA GLN A 103 14.19 29.05 25.12
C GLN A 103 13.41 28.43 23.96
N HIS A 104 12.93 29.27 23.04
CA HIS A 104 12.37 28.84 21.76
C HIS A 104 13.48 28.27 20.87
N SER A 105 13.35 27.00 20.45
CA SER A 105 14.08 26.45 19.31
C SER A 105 13.30 26.69 18.01
N PRO A 106 13.98 26.96 16.88
CA PRO A 106 13.33 27.28 15.62
C PRO A 106 12.70 26.03 14.99
N GLN A 107 11.44 26.17 14.54
CA GLN A 107 10.75 25.18 13.72
C GLN A 107 11.41 25.11 12.34
N ALA A 108 11.78 23.89 11.93
CA ALA A 108 12.18 23.60 10.56
C ALA A 108 10.93 23.70 9.66
N SER A 109 10.90 24.71 8.79
CA SER A 109 9.91 24.82 7.72
C SER A 109 10.20 23.75 6.67
N LEU A 110 9.37 22.71 6.60
CA LEU A 110 9.31 21.81 5.45
C LEU A 110 8.61 22.55 4.31
N ASP A 111 9.42 23.09 3.41
CA ASP A 111 8.99 23.73 2.17
C ASP A 111 8.52 22.62 1.20
N TRP A 112 7.20 22.37 1.18
CA TRP A 112 6.59 21.45 0.25
C TRP A 112 6.47 22.12 -1.13
N GLN A 113 7.39 21.78 -2.03
CA GLN A 113 7.26 22.11 -3.45
C GLN A 113 6.21 21.20 -4.08
N ALA A 114 5.16 21.82 -4.64
CA ALA A 114 4.10 21.11 -5.34
C ALA A 114 4.65 20.43 -6.62
N PRO A 115 4.25 19.19 -6.94
CA PRO A 115 4.60 18.55 -8.21
C PRO A 115 3.96 19.27 -9.41
N ASP A 116 4.65 19.28 -10.54
CA ASP A 116 4.30 19.98 -11.78
C ASP A 116 2.86 19.72 -12.29
N GLU A 117 2.25 20.78 -12.83
CA GLU A 117 0.81 20.99 -13.06
C GLU A 117 0.10 20.11 -14.13
N GLU A 118 0.77 19.21 -14.85
CA GLU A 118 0.17 18.60 -16.05
C GLU A 118 -0.77 17.39 -15.79
N ASP A 119 -0.64 16.66 -14.67
CA ASP A 119 -1.28 15.34 -14.53
C ASP A 119 -2.71 15.34 -13.92
N LEU A 120 -3.18 16.47 -13.37
CA LEU A 120 -4.53 16.55 -12.77
C LEU A 120 -5.65 16.91 -13.77
N SER A 121 -5.30 17.24 -15.01
CA SER A 121 -6.26 17.61 -16.05
C SER A 121 -6.93 16.40 -16.72
N GLN A 122 -6.38 15.19 -16.57
CA GLN A 122 -6.90 13.98 -17.24
C GLN A 122 -7.90 13.15 -16.42
N VAL A 123 -8.11 13.47 -15.15
CA VAL A 123 -8.98 12.66 -14.25
C VAL A 123 -10.48 12.93 -14.44
N TRP A 124 -10.87 14.02 -15.10
CA TRP A 124 -12.28 14.46 -15.13
C TRP A 124 -12.89 14.69 -16.53
N ARG A 125 -12.33 14.13 -17.61
CA ARG A 125 -13.08 14.08 -18.87
C ARG A 125 -14.15 13.00 -18.82
N THR A 126 -15.38 13.40 -18.51
CA THR A 126 -16.58 12.75 -19.01
C THR A 126 -16.76 13.13 -20.47
N GLU A 127 -16.81 12.18 -21.38
CA GLU A 127 -17.24 12.45 -22.75
C GLU A 127 -18.14 11.34 -23.27
N THR A 128 -19.36 11.76 -23.56
CA THR A 128 -20.40 11.02 -24.28
C THR A 128 -20.34 11.45 -25.75
N GLN A 129 -20.46 10.46 -26.63
CA GLN A 129 -20.93 10.47 -28.02
C GLN A 129 -20.02 10.82 -29.21
N GLU A 130 -20.10 9.86 -30.15
CA GLU A 130 -20.28 9.94 -31.61
C GLU A 130 -19.11 10.29 -32.54
N THR A 131 -18.66 9.21 -33.20
CA THR A 131 -18.44 9.02 -34.64
C THR A 131 -18.51 10.29 -35.53
N GLN A 132 -17.37 10.64 -36.12
CA GLN A 132 -17.34 10.88 -37.57
C GLN A 132 -15.93 10.63 -38.14
N GLU A 133 -15.93 9.90 -39.24
CA GLU A 133 -14.79 9.59 -40.09
C GLU A 133 -14.16 10.86 -40.66
N THR A 134 -12.83 10.86 -40.82
CA THR A 134 -12.19 11.33 -42.06
C THR A 134 -10.76 10.84 -42.15
N GLN A 135 -10.46 10.25 -43.30
CA GLN A 135 -9.17 9.75 -43.73
C GLN A 135 -8.20 10.92 -44.01
N SER A 136 -6.89 10.71 -43.81
CA SER A 136 -5.83 11.09 -44.78
C SER A 136 -4.42 10.72 -44.30
N THR A 137 -3.82 9.78 -45.05
CA THR A 137 -2.47 9.75 -45.64
C THR A 137 -1.18 10.07 -44.86
N VAL A 138 -0.38 9.00 -44.78
CA VAL A 138 1.07 8.80 -44.64
C VAL A 138 1.98 9.85 -45.31
N SER A 139 3.12 10.19 -44.66
CA SER A 139 4.46 10.21 -45.29
C SER A 139 5.63 10.35 -44.28
N TYR A 140 6.75 9.72 -44.67
CA TYR A 140 7.99 9.41 -43.95
C TYR A 140 9.02 10.57 -43.90
N ALA A 141 9.93 10.50 -42.91
CA ALA A 141 11.38 10.85 -42.91
C ALA A 141 11.76 11.52 -41.56
N GLY A 142 12.89 11.27 -40.89
CA GLY A 142 14.08 10.50 -41.21
C GLY A 142 14.97 10.37 -39.96
N MET A 143 15.89 9.41 -40.03
CA MET A 143 16.91 9.07 -39.03
C MET A 143 17.96 10.17 -38.87
N GLN A 144 18.51 10.37 -37.66
CA GLN A 144 19.96 10.47 -37.43
C GLN A 144 20.35 9.97 -36.03
N ARG A 145 21.36 9.09 -35.98
CA ARG A 145 22.07 8.58 -34.80
C ARG A 145 23.35 9.40 -34.58
N LYS A 146 23.87 9.49 -33.34
CA LYS A 146 25.24 9.07 -32.89
C LYS A 146 25.56 9.50 -31.43
N PRO A 147 26.62 8.94 -30.78
CA PRO A 147 26.61 8.44 -29.39
C PRO A 147 27.58 9.13 -28.41
N SER A 148 27.58 8.71 -27.12
CA SER A 148 28.72 8.41 -26.19
C SER A 148 28.22 8.44 -24.73
N VAL A 149 28.18 7.31 -23.99
CA VAL A 149 29.20 6.74 -23.07
C VAL A 149 29.68 7.68 -21.94
N SER A 150 29.22 7.41 -20.71
CA SER A 150 30.04 7.47 -19.49
C SER A 150 29.33 6.78 -18.32
N THR A 151 29.94 5.69 -17.84
CA THR A 151 29.67 4.97 -16.59
C THR A 151 30.17 5.78 -15.38
N PRO A 152 29.61 5.57 -14.18
CA PRO A 152 30.48 5.45 -13.01
C PRO A 152 30.25 4.15 -12.23
N GLN A 153 31.36 3.55 -11.83
CA GLN A 153 31.45 2.40 -10.94
C GLN A 153 31.24 2.83 -9.47
N ASN A 154 30.41 2.05 -8.79
CA ASN A 154 30.59 1.45 -7.46
C ASN A 154 31.43 2.18 -6.40
N SER A 155 30.80 2.51 -5.28
CA SER A 155 31.43 2.50 -3.95
C SER A 155 30.36 2.17 -2.90
N GLY A 156 30.48 0.97 -2.33
CA GLY A 156 29.64 0.50 -1.24
C GLY A 156 29.93 1.23 0.06
N LEU A 157 28.86 1.53 0.79
CA LEU A 157 28.91 1.78 2.23
C LEU A 157 27.76 1.00 2.86
N PHE A 158 28.14 0.06 3.73
CA PHE A 158 27.24 -0.64 4.63
C PHE A 158 26.59 0.38 5.57
N LEU A 159 25.31 0.68 5.35
CA LEU A 159 24.48 1.38 6.32
C LEU A 159 23.78 0.34 7.19
N GLN A 160 24.28 0.21 8.42
CA GLN A 160 23.56 -0.41 9.54
C GLN A 160 22.17 0.23 9.65
N SER A 161 21.14 -0.52 9.31
CA SER A 161 19.76 -0.06 9.40
C SER A 161 19.29 -0.07 10.84
N SER A 162 19.06 1.12 11.37
CA SER A 162 18.18 1.45 12.51
C SER A 162 16.79 0.78 12.37
N PRO A 163 16.03 0.63 13.48
CA PRO A 163 14.76 -0.10 13.46
C PRO A 163 13.80 0.57 12.49
N GLN A 164 13.49 -0.14 11.40
CA GLN A 164 12.70 0.39 10.30
C GLN A 164 11.26 0.57 10.77
N SER A 165 10.81 1.82 10.87
CA SER A 165 9.40 2.13 10.75
C SER A 165 8.90 1.53 9.45
N LEU A 166 7.89 0.67 9.54
CA LEU A 166 7.35 -0.11 8.43
C LEU A 166 7.00 0.84 7.28
N LEU A 167 7.73 0.73 6.17
CA LEU A 167 7.53 1.58 5.00
C LEU A 167 6.19 1.20 4.37
N ALA A 168 5.18 2.08 4.49
CA ALA A 168 3.97 1.95 3.70
C ALA A 168 4.31 2.22 2.21
N PRO A 169 3.74 1.48 1.25
CA PRO A 169 3.92 1.83 -0.15
C PRO A 169 3.30 3.21 -0.44
N THR A 170 4.06 4.10 -1.07
CA THR A 170 3.71 5.47 -1.43
C THR A 170 4.21 5.78 -2.84
N ALA A 171 3.79 6.91 -3.42
CA ALA A 171 4.33 7.33 -4.71
C ALA A 171 5.86 7.54 -4.66
N ASP A 172 6.37 8.08 -3.54
CA ASP A 172 7.79 8.43 -3.37
C ASP A 172 8.70 7.21 -3.30
N ASN A 173 8.20 6.07 -2.82
CA ASN A 173 8.94 4.81 -2.79
C ASN A 173 8.58 3.86 -3.94
N ASN A 174 8.04 4.40 -5.05
CA ASN A 174 7.59 3.64 -6.21
C ASN A 174 6.64 2.49 -5.82
N TYR A 175 5.77 2.75 -4.84
CA TYR A 175 4.84 1.79 -4.26
C TYR A 175 5.51 0.47 -3.84
N LEU A 176 6.76 0.50 -3.38
CA LEU A 176 7.60 -0.68 -3.06
C LEU A 176 7.79 -1.69 -4.22
N GLY A 177 7.50 -1.28 -5.46
CA GLY A 177 7.52 -2.14 -6.65
C GLY A 177 6.13 -2.63 -7.09
N PHE A 178 5.09 -2.41 -6.29
CA PHE A 178 3.72 -2.75 -6.67
C PHE A 178 3.19 -1.83 -7.77
N CYS A 179 2.22 -2.34 -8.53
CA CYS A 179 1.49 -1.50 -9.47
C CYS A 179 0.68 -0.43 -8.74
N LYS A 180 0.55 0.78 -9.32
CA LYS A 180 -0.34 1.83 -8.81
C LYS A 180 -1.78 1.33 -8.61
N GLY A 181 -2.26 0.44 -9.47
CA GLY A 181 -3.56 -0.22 -9.31
C GLY A 181 -3.59 -1.20 -8.13
N ALA A 182 -2.54 -2.01 -7.97
CA ALA A 182 -2.39 -2.91 -6.81
C ALA A 182 -2.38 -2.13 -5.49
N TRP A 183 -1.57 -1.08 -5.40
CA TRP A 183 -1.50 -0.19 -4.24
C TRP A 183 -2.85 0.45 -3.91
N LYS A 184 -3.60 0.91 -4.92
CA LYS A 184 -4.96 1.40 -4.74
C LYS A 184 -5.90 0.34 -4.15
N MET A 185 -5.80 -0.92 -4.61
CA MET A 185 -6.57 -2.03 -4.02
C MET A 185 -6.18 -2.28 -2.56
N GLN A 186 -4.90 -2.16 -2.21
CA GLN A 186 -4.43 -2.32 -0.82
C GLN A 186 -5.10 -1.28 0.09
N ASN A 187 -5.32 -0.05 -0.41
CA ASN A 187 -6.00 1.03 0.31
C ASN A 187 -7.54 1.04 0.16
N GLY A 188 -8.15 0.00 -0.42
CA GLY A 188 -9.61 -0.12 -0.54
C GLY A 188 -10.26 0.75 -1.63
N ASP A 189 -9.48 1.26 -2.60
CA ASP A 189 -10.05 2.01 -3.73
C ASP A 189 -10.82 1.07 -4.67
N LYS A 190 -12.14 1.25 -4.73
CA LYS A 190 -13.05 0.50 -5.62
C LYS A 190 -12.80 0.73 -7.12
N HIS A 191 -12.07 1.79 -7.49
CA HIS A 191 -11.70 2.12 -8.87
C HIS A 191 -10.29 1.63 -9.24
N ALA A 192 -9.66 0.83 -8.38
CA ALA A 192 -8.38 0.21 -8.66
C ALA A 192 -8.44 -0.84 -9.79
N MET A 193 -9.61 -1.46 -9.99
CA MET A 193 -9.89 -2.38 -11.08
C MET A 193 -11.04 -1.87 -11.96
N LYS A 194 -10.94 -2.10 -13.26
CA LYS A 194 -11.98 -1.83 -14.26
C LYS A 194 -12.68 -3.13 -14.60
N ARG A 195 -14.00 -3.08 -14.72
CA ARG A 195 -14.80 -4.16 -15.30
C ARG A 195 -14.68 -4.05 -16.82
N LEU A 196 -14.13 -5.07 -17.46
CA LEU A 196 -14.06 -5.19 -18.91
C LEU A 196 -15.01 -6.29 -19.38
N THR A 197 -15.44 -6.18 -20.63
CA THR A 197 -16.31 -7.16 -21.28
C THR A 197 -15.48 -7.86 -22.35
N GLU A 198 -15.44 -9.18 -22.32
CA GLU A 198 -14.93 -9.98 -23.42
C GLU A 198 -16.11 -10.43 -24.27
N PHE A 199 -16.02 -10.21 -25.58
CA PHE A 199 -16.96 -10.81 -26.53
C PHE A 199 -16.41 -12.20 -26.86
N ASN A 200 -17.18 -13.25 -26.59
CA ASN A 200 -16.78 -14.59 -26.95
C ASN A 200 -16.86 -14.72 -28.48
N ASP A 201 -15.78 -15.16 -29.11
CA ASP A 201 -15.67 -15.24 -30.56
C ASP A 201 -16.70 -16.23 -31.12
N GLY A 202 -17.73 -15.72 -31.80
CA GLY A 202 -18.66 -16.51 -32.60
C GLY A 202 -19.81 -17.15 -31.81
N TRP A 203 -21.02 -16.64 -32.04
CA TRP A 203 -22.33 -17.26 -31.74
C TRP A 203 -22.84 -17.28 -30.29
N SER A 204 -22.01 -17.06 -29.27
CA SER A 204 -22.52 -16.94 -27.89
C SER A 204 -22.84 -15.48 -27.56
N GLN A 205 -24.12 -15.16 -27.31
CA GLN A 205 -24.54 -13.83 -26.81
C GLN A 205 -24.13 -13.56 -25.35
N SER A 206 -23.38 -14.46 -24.72
CA SER A 206 -22.96 -14.28 -23.33
C SER A 206 -21.84 -13.23 -23.22
N LYS A 207 -22.16 -12.10 -22.59
CA LYS A 207 -21.16 -11.11 -22.17
C LYS A 207 -20.50 -11.62 -20.90
N VAL A 208 -19.24 -12.02 -21.00
CA VAL A 208 -18.44 -12.36 -19.82
C VAL A 208 -17.71 -11.10 -19.37
N TYR A 209 -17.98 -10.69 -18.14
CA TYR A 209 -17.27 -9.59 -17.50
C TYR A 209 -16.06 -10.12 -16.75
N TYR A 210 -14.96 -9.38 -16.79
CA TYR A 210 -13.75 -9.69 -16.04
C TYR A 210 -13.13 -8.43 -15.43
N LEU A 211 -12.20 -8.61 -14.50
CA LEU A 211 -11.55 -7.50 -13.80
C LEU A 211 -10.14 -7.26 -14.34
N ALA A 212 -9.85 -6.04 -14.77
CA ALA A 212 -8.53 -5.61 -15.23
C ALA A 212 -8.01 -4.45 -14.41
N CYS A 213 -6.69 -4.30 -14.34
CA CYS A 213 -6.05 -3.18 -13.65
C CYS A 213 -6.48 -1.85 -14.25
N SER A 214 -6.79 -0.86 -13.42
CA SER A 214 -7.21 0.45 -13.92
C SER A 214 -6.06 1.30 -14.46
N SER A 215 -4.82 0.96 -14.08
CA SER A 215 -3.59 1.63 -14.51
C SER A 215 -3.35 1.45 -16.01
N SER A 216 -3.15 2.55 -16.72
CA SER A 216 -2.85 2.55 -18.17
C SER A 216 -1.52 1.87 -18.52
N LYS A 217 -0.61 1.72 -17.56
CA LYS A 217 0.71 1.09 -17.74
C LYS A 217 0.76 -0.36 -17.27
N CYS A 218 -0.39 -1.00 -17.06
CA CYS A 218 -0.49 -2.36 -16.54
C CYS A 218 -1.54 -3.17 -17.31
N ALA A 219 -1.13 -4.35 -17.77
CA ALA A 219 -1.95 -5.32 -18.48
C ALA A 219 -2.44 -6.45 -17.55
N PHE A 220 -2.33 -6.29 -16.23
CA PHE A 220 -2.85 -7.27 -15.27
C PHE A 220 -4.37 -7.40 -15.39
N ALA A 221 -4.87 -8.63 -15.56
CA ALA A 221 -6.29 -8.92 -15.60
C ALA A 221 -6.60 -10.29 -14.99
N GLY A 222 -7.59 -10.33 -14.10
CA GLY A 222 -8.19 -11.59 -13.68
C GLY A 222 -9.32 -11.89 -14.65
N ARG A 223 -9.15 -12.91 -15.50
CA ARG A 223 -10.21 -13.45 -16.36
C ARG A 223 -11.24 -14.25 -15.55
N LEU A 224 -11.74 -13.64 -14.49
CA LEU A 224 -12.75 -14.20 -13.62
C LEU A 224 -13.95 -13.24 -13.55
N PRO A 225 -15.18 -13.79 -13.51
CA PRO A 225 -16.37 -13.02 -13.22
C PRO A 225 -16.19 -12.23 -11.92
N PRO A 226 -16.53 -10.92 -11.87
CA PRO A 226 -16.35 -10.09 -10.68
C PRO A 226 -16.94 -10.69 -9.39
N GLU A 227 -18.01 -11.49 -9.54
CA GLU A 227 -18.71 -12.18 -8.46
C GLU A 227 -17.83 -13.27 -7.81
N LYS A 228 -16.88 -13.83 -8.56
CA LYS A 228 -15.91 -14.82 -8.08
C LYS A 228 -14.66 -14.18 -7.46
N ALA A 229 -14.46 -12.86 -7.50
CA ALA A 229 -13.24 -12.23 -6.99
C ALA A 229 -12.99 -12.52 -5.50
N ASN A 230 -14.08 -12.65 -4.74
CA ASN A 230 -14.06 -13.01 -3.33
C ASN A 230 -14.24 -14.52 -3.08
N LYS A 231 -14.22 -15.40 -4.09
CA LYS A 231 -14.24 -16.84 -3.84
C LYS A 231 -12.97 -17.24 -3.07
N VAL A 232 -13.05 -18.26 -2.22
CA VAL A 232 -11.87 -18.86 -1.60
C VAL A 232 -11.35 -19.97 -2.51
N TRP A 233 -10.08 -19.90 -2.87
CA TRP A 233 -9.34 -20.95 -3.57
C TRP A 233 -8.39 -21.64 -2.59
N ILE A 234 -8.26 -22.96 -2.72
CA ILE A 234 -7.47 -23.78 -1.80
C ILE A 234 -6.32 -24.41 -2.58
N SER A 235 -5.10 -24.16 -2.12
CA SER A 235 -3.89 -24.85 -2.58
C SER A 235 -3.43 -25.82 -1.48
N SER A 236 -4.06 -27.00 -1.44
CA SER A 236 -3.85 -27.99 -0.37
C SER A 236 -2.41 -28.48 -0.26
N SER A 237 -1.68 -28.56 -1.38
CA SER A 237 -0.26 -28.94 -1.40
C SER A 237 0.65 -27.89 -0.77
N LYS A 238 0.25 -26.61 -0.82
CA LYS A 238 0.98 -25.48 -0.25
C LYS A 238 0.47 -25.10 1.14
N GLY A 239 -0.69 -25.62 1.55
CA GLY A 239 -1.37 -25.28 2.80
C GLY A 239 -1.81 -23.82 2.84
N ILE A 240 -2.33 -23.32 1.72
CA ILE A 240 -2.75 -21.93 1.56
C ILE A 240 -4.19 -21.89 1.09
N ARG A 241 -5.00 -21.03 1.70
CA ARG A 241 -6.27 -20.57 1.12
C ARG A 241 -6.13 -19.11 0.75
N PHE A 242 -6.66 -18.69 -0.39
CA PHE A 242 -6.52 -17.31 -0.84
C PHE A 242 -7.73 -16.86 -1.64
N ARG A 243 -7.95 -15.55 -1.69
CA ARG A 243 -8.88 -14.89 -2.62
C ARG A 243 -8.06 -14.23 -3.73
N TRP A 244 -8.63 -14.11 -4.92
CA TRP A 244 -7.97 -13.47 -6.07
C TRP A 244 -7.61 -12.01 -5.77
N VAL A 245 -8.36 -11.35 -4.88
CA VAL A 245 -8.03 -10.02 -4.35
C VAL A 245 -6.59 -9.95 -3.84
N PHE A 246 -6.05 -11.03 -3.25
CA PHE A 246 -4.65 -11.11 -2.83
C PHE A 246 -3.67 -11.02 -4.02
N LEU A 247 -3.96 -11.73 -5.11
CA LEU A 247 -3.16 -11.69 -6.34
C LEU A 247 -3.24 -10.31 -6.99
N ALA A 248 -4.44 -9.73 -7.01
CA ALA A 248 -4.66 -8.38 -7.53
C ALA A 248 -3.96 -7.31 -6.67
N LYS A 249 -3.78 -7.51 -5.37
CA LYS A 249 -3.00 -6.61 -4.50
C LYS A 249 -1.48 -6.79 -4.60
N SER A 250 -1.00 -7.92 -5.13
CA SER A 250 0.43 -8.26 -5.20
C SER A 250 1.06 -8.08 -6.59
N HIS A 251 0.27 -7.75 -7.63
CA HIS A 251 0.81 -7.60 -8.98
C HIS A 251 1.73 -6.38 -9.14
N VAL A 252 2.74 -6.52 -9.99
CA VAL A 252 3.67 -5.44 -10.36
C VAL A 252 3.28 -4.80 -11.70
N PRO A 253 3.76 -3.58 -12.03
CA PRO A 253 3.54 -2.98 -13.34
C PRO A 253 4.08 -3.87 -14.47
N GLN A 254 3.23 -4.23 -15.42
CA GLN A 254 3.60 -5.07 -16.57
C GLN A 254 2.83 -4.62 -17.80
N GLN A 255 3.50 -4.19 -18.87
CA GLN A 255 2.83 -3.70 -20.08
C GLN A 255 2.44 -4.82 -21.04
N LYS A 256 3.15 -5.96 -20.95
CA LYS A 256 2.93 -7.13 -21.80
C LYS A 256 2.91 -8.36 -20.92
N VAL A 257 1.91 -9.19 -21.11
CA VAL A 257 1.75 -10.46 -20.40
C VAL A 257 1.74 -11.55 -21.45
N GLN A 258 2.69 -12.49 -21.32
CA GLN A 258 2.74 -13.65 -22.20
C GLN A 258 1.98 -14.79 -21.54
N LYS A 259 1.03 -15.40 -22.27
CA LYS A 259 0.28 -16.59 -21.82
C LYS A 259 -0.33 -16.42 -20.41
N GLU A 260 -0.79 -15.22 -20.08
CA GLU A 260 -1.41 -14.91 -18.78
C GLU A 260 -0.51 -15.17 -17.56
N GLN A 261 0.80 -15.26 -17.79
CA GLN A 261 1.77 -15.35 -16.71
C GLN A 261 2.07 -13.96 -16.16
N TYR A 262 1.30 -13.56 -15.15
CA TYR A 262 1.51 -12.31 -14.46
C TYR A 262 2.72 -12.37 -13.52
N VAL A 263 3.38 -11.24 -13.37
CA VAL A 263 4.43 -11.06 -12.37
C VAL A 263 3.86 -10.46 -11.09
N TYR A 264 4.28 -11.01 -9.96
CA TYR A 264 3.85 -10.63 -8.62
C TYR A 264 5.04 -10.32 -7.71
N GLN A 265 4.76 -9.66 -6.60
CA GLN A 265 5.69 -9.43 -5.51
C GLN A 265 5.02 -9.83 -4.20
N CYS A 266 5.76 -10.46 -3.28
CA CYS A 266 5.21 -10.92 -2.01
C CYS A 266 4.91 -9.73 -1.09
N MET A 267 3.63 -9.55 -0.76
CA MET A 267 3.19 -8.51 0.17
C MET A 267 3.73 -8.74 1.59
N ILE A 268 3.82 -9.99 2.04
CA ILE A 268 4.34 -10.33 3.38
C ILE A 268 5.79 -9.83 3.50
N CYS A 269 6.66 -10.19 2.56
CA CYS A 269 8.04 -9.69 2.50
C CYS A 269 8.10 -8.16 2.44
N ALA A 270 7.30 -7.54 1.56
CA ALA A 270 7.32 -6.08 1.38
C ALA A 270 6.96 -5.34 2.67
N PHE A 271 5.91 -5.77 3.37
CA PHE A 271 5.51 -5.15 4.65
C PHE A 271 6.43 -5.50 5.82
N GLN A 272 7.25 -6.56 5.73
CA GLN A 272 8.33 -6.83 6.67
C GLN A 272 9.58 -5.96 6.44
N GLY A 273 9.58 -5.08 5.42
CA GLY A 273 10.78 -4.33 5.01
C GLY A 273 11.83 -5.20 4.31
N ARG A 274 11.48 -6.43 3.93
CA ARG A 274 12.36 -7.35 3.18
C ARG A 274 12.16 -7.15 1.68
N ARG A 275 13.25 -7.28 0.92
CA ARG A 275 13.17 -7.25 -0.54
C ARG A 275 12.52 -8.53 -1.04
N SER A 276 11.33 -8.41 -1.62
CA SER A 276 10.68 -9.52 -2.32
C SER A 276 11.15 -9.58 -3.78
N PRO A 277 11.51 -10.76 -4.31
CA PRO A 277 11.80 -10.94 -5.73
C PRO A 277 10.53 -10.79 -6.58
N ASN A 278 10.70 -10.50 -7.87
CA ASN A 278 9.62 -10.57 -8.84
C ASN A 278 9.33 -12.04 -9.17
N LEU A 279 8.14 -12.50 -8.82
CA LEU A 279 7.70 -13.89 -8.92
C LEU A 279 6.81 -14.03 -10.16
N ALA A 280 7.30 -14.73 -11.18
CA ALA A 280 6.55 -14.96 -12.42
C ALA A 280 5.58 -16.15 -12.25
N GLY A 281 4.28 -15.88 -12.38
CA GLY A 281 3.22 -16.86 -12.26
C GLY A 281 2.67 -17.01 -10.83
N THR A 282 1.37 -17.32 -10.77
CA THR A 282 0.62 -17.48 -9.51
C THR A 282 1.20 -18.59 -8.63
N ASP A 283 1.58 -19.73 -9.23
CA ASP A 283 2.16 -20.84 -8.47
C ASP A 283 3.48 -20.50 -7.80
N THR A 284 4.36 -19.77 -8.49
CA THR A 284 5.65 -19.31 -7.95
C THR A 284 5.45 -18.37 -6.77
N LEU A 285 4.45 -17.49 -6.84
CA LEU A 285 4.07 -16.63 -5.73
C LEU A 285 3.58 -17.43 -4.53
N LEU A 286 2.64 -18.35 -4.75
CA LEU A 286 2.07 -19.16 -3.67
C LEU A 286 3.11 -20.09 -3.04
N GLU A 287 4.03 -20.64 -3.84
CA GLU A 287 5.15 -21.44 -3.34
C GLU A 287 6.05 -20.60 -2.42
N HIS A 288 6.42 -19.40 -2.84
CA HIS A 288 7.19 -18.47 -2.00
C HIS A 288 6.44 -18.14 -0.69
N ILE A 289 5.14 -17.87 -0.76
CA ILE A 289 4.33 -17.55 0.42
C ILE A 289 4.22 -18.73 1.38
N SER A 290 4.25 -19.96 0.87
CA SER A 290 4.25 -21.15 1.73
C SER A 290 5.45 -21.18 2.68
N GLY A 291 6.57 -20.54 2.32
CA GLY A 291 7.74 -20.37 3.19
C GLY A 291 7.48 -19.51 4.42
N HIS A 292 6.49 -18.62 4.39
CA HIS A 292 6.08 -17.82 5.55
C HIS A 292 5.18 -18.59 6.53
N ARG A 293 4.81 -19.84 6.22
CA ARG A 293 3.90 -20.63 7.08
C ARG A 293 4.55 -20.91 8.43
N GLY A 294 3.83 -20.50 9.48
CA GLY A 294 4.24 -20.64 10.87
C GLY A 294 5.47 -19.81 11.26
N GLU A 295 5.78 -18.76 10.50
CA GLU A 295 6.57 -17.63 11.00
C GLU A 295 5.68 -16.73 11.89
N ASP A 296 6.28 -16.11 12.90
CA ASP A 296 5.62 -15.06 13.68
C ASP A 296 5.62 -13.75 12.88
N LEU A 297 4.53 -13.53 12.14
CA LEU A 297 4.32 -12.31 11.37
C LEU A 297 3.85 -11.17 12.27
N ASP A 298 4.40 -9.97 12.07
CA ASP A 298 3.99 -8.77 12.80
C ASP A 298 2.51 -8.45 12.53
N LYS A 299 1.82 -7.91 13.54
CA LYS A 299 0.40 -7.53 13.49
C LYS A 299 0.10 -6.57 12.35
N VAL A 300 1.04 -5.66 12.04
CA VAL A 300 0.89 -4.71 10.94
C VAL A 300 0.92 -5.44 9.58
N VAL A 301 1.77 -6.45 9.43
CA VAL A 301 1.81 -7.29 8.22
C VAL A 301 0.49 -8.04 8.09
N LEU A 302 0.02 -8.69 9.16
CA LEU A 302 -1.25 -9.42 9.17
C LEU A 302 -2.44 -8.52 8.79
N TYR A 303 -2.49 -7.30 9.36
CA TYR A 303 -3.53 -6.32 9.07
C TYR A 303 -3.50 -5.85 7.62
N ASN A 304 -2.35 -5.38 7.12
CA ASN A 304 -2.23 -4.82 5.77
C ASN A 304 -2.44 -5.86 4.66
N THR A 305 -2.06 -7.11 4.92
CA THR A 305 -2.22 -8.21 3.97
C THR A 305 -3.55 -8.96 4.13
N LYS A 306 -4.36 -8.61 5.15
CA LYS A 306 -5.53 -9.40 5.58
C LYS A 306 -5.21 -10.89 5.65
N CYS A 307 -4.06 -11.20 6.26
CA CYS A 307 -3.53 -12.55 6.38
C CYS A 307 -3.96 -13.17 7.72
N ILE A 308 -4.48 -14.40 7.67
CA ILE A 308 -4.74 -15.22 8.86
C ILE A 308 -3.67 -16.31 8.91
N THR A 309 -3.01 -16.49 10.06
CA THR A 309 -2.00 -17.53 10.28
C THR A 309 -2.34 -18.38 11.51
N GLY A 310 -1.78 -19.59 11.59
CA GLY A 310 -1.87 -20.46 12.77
C GLY A 310 -3.18 -21.24 12.93
N ARG A 311 -4.17 -21.01 12.04
CA ARG A 311 -5.42 -21.77 11.98
C ARG A 311 -5.99 -21.79 10.56
N ILE A 312 -6.90 -22.72 10.33
CA ILE A 312 -7.69 -22.78 9.10
C ILE A 312 -8.84 -21.76 9.23
N ALA A 313 -8.92 -20.82 8.30
CA ALA A 313 -10.01 -19.83 8.25
C ALA A 313 -11.26 -20.41 7.56
N SER A 314 -12.44 -20.03 8.07
CA SER A 314 -13.72 -20.35 7.40
C SER A 314 -13.93 -19.47 6.17
N ASP A 315 -14.68 -19.96 5.18
CA ASP A 315 -14.88 -19.26 3.91
C ASP A 315 -15.68 -17.95 4.07
N GLU A 316 -16.44 -17.81 5.16
CA GLU A 316 -17.20 -16.62 5.54
C GLU A 316 -16.34 -15.53 6.20
N GLU A 317 -15.13 -15.85 6.66
CA GLU A 317 -14.25 -14.89 7.33
C GLU A 317 -13.63 -13.90 6.34
N GLU A 318 -13.44 -12.66 6.77
CA GLU A 318 -12.80 -11.63 5.94
C GLU A 318 -11.27 -11.79 5.95
N PHE A 319 -10.73 -12.44 4.93
CA PHE A 319 -9.30 -12.57 4.69
C PHE A 319 -8.98 -12.53 3.18
N ASP A 320 -7.77 -12.08 2.84
CA ASP A 320 -7.26 -12.18 1.47
C ASP A 320 -6.43 -13.46 1.31
N ILE A 321 -5.66 -13.84 2.35
CA ILE A 321 -4.87 -15.07 2.37
C ILE A 321 -4.89 -15.72 3.77
N ASN A 322 -4.88 -17.05 3.81
CA ASN A 322 -4.81 -17.86 5.03
C ASN A 322 -3.66 -18.86 4.90
N LEU A 323 -2.72 -18.79 5.84
CA LEU A 323 -1.59 -19.68 5.97
C LEU A 323 -1.96 -20.76 6.99
N GLU A 324 -2.32 -21.94 6.49
CA GLU A 324 -2.73 -23.05 7.36
C GLU A 324 -1.54 -23.51 8.21
N PRO A 325 -1.79 -23.97 9.46
CA PRO A 325 -0.72 -24.48 10.32
C PRO A 325 0.07 -25.59 9.59
N PRO A 326 1.41 -25.64 9.75
CA PRO A 326 2.21 -26.74 9.21
C PRO A 326 1.66 -28.07 9.72
N LYS A 327 1.56 -29.07 8.85
CA LYS A 327 1.25 -30.43 9.33
C LYS A 327 2.51 -30.97 10.01
N ASP A 328 2.37 -31.91 10.95
CA ASP A 328 3.50 -32.44 11.74
C ASP A 328 4.68 -32.99 10.91
N GLY A 329 4.47 -33.26 9.60
CA GLY A 329 5.52 -33.64 8.64
C GLY A 329 6.21 -32.51 7.88
N ASP A 330 5.71 -31.27 7.89
CA ASP A 330 6.23 -30.13 7.11
C ASP A 330 7.37 -29.37 7.81
N ILE A 331 7.53 -29.58 9.12
CA ILE A 331 8.42 -28.80 9.99
C ILE A 331 9.91 -28.98 9.59
N ASN A 332 10.27 -30.12 9.00
CA ASN A 332 11.64 -30.47 8.62
C ASN A 332 12.16 -29.79 7.33
N ARG A 333 11.32 -29.08 6.57
CA ARG A 333 11.74 -28.40 5.31
C ARG A 333 12.24 -26.96 5.50
N ARG A 334 12.20 -26.43 6.73
CA ARG A 334 12.39 -25.01 7.04
C ARG A 334 13.82 -24.49 6.91
N ASP A 335 14.85 -25.35 6.97
CA ASP A 335 16.24 -24.89 7.04
C ASP A 335 16.93 -24.64 5.69
N SER A 336 16.24 -24.75 4.55
CA SER A 336 16.93 -24.81 3.23
C SER A 336 16.53 -23.76 2.19
N PHE A 337 15.59 -22.85 2.46
CA PHE A 337 15.12 -21.92 1.43
C PHE A 337 15.29 -20.45 1.81
N CYS A 338 16.54 -20.00 1.68
CA CYS A 338 16.82 -18.61 1.32
C CYS A 338 17.75 -18.63 0.10
N PRO A 339 17.24 -18.59 -1.16
CA PRO A 339 18.11 -18.40 -2.29
C PRO A 339 18.42 -16.91 -2.40
N THR A 340 19.30 -16.44 -1.53
CA THR A 340 20.15 -15.28 -1.85
C THR A 340 21.32 -15.82 -2.66
N SER A 341 21.17 -16.03 -3.97
CA SER A 341 22.22 -15.80 -4.98
C SER A 341 21.80 -16.32 -6.38
N LEU A 342 22.21 -15.55 -7.39
CA LEU A 342 22.43 -15.91 -8.80
C LEU A 342 21.19 -16.19 -9.68
N VAL A 343 20.70 -15.14 -10.32
CA VAL A 343 20.27 -15.27 -11.73
C VAL A 343 21.50 -14.91 -12.58
N PRO A 344 22.06 -15.81 -13.39
CA PRO A 344 23.01 -15.40 -14.42
C PRO A 344 22.26 -14.65 -15.53
N ASP A 345 22.88 -13.59 -16.06
CA ASP A 345 22.42 -12.87 -17.25
C ASP A 345 22.09 -13.88 -18.37
N SER A 346 20.81 -13.93 -18.77
CA SER A 346 20.38 -14.71 -19.92
C SER A 346 20.48 -13.85 -21.18
N ASP A 347 21.47 -14.22 -21.99
CA ASP A 347 21.73 -13.79 -23.36
C ASP A 347 20.48 -13.96 -24.25
N PRO A 348 20.00 -12.93 -24.99
CA PRO A 348 18.76 -13.00 -25.76
C PRO A 348 18.85 -13.78 -27.10
N ARG A 349 19.76 -14.75 -27.23
CA ARG A 349 19.96 -15.54 -28.46
C ARG A 349 20.01 -17.04 -28.23
N ALA A 350 18.93 -17.60 -27.68
CA ALA A 350 18.69 -19.04 -27.78
C ALA A 350 17.19 -19.33 -28.00
N THR A 351 16.76 -19.21 -29.26
CA THR A 351 15.52 -19.80 -29.74
C THR A 351 15.79 -21.24 -30.16
N SER A 352 15.23 -22.23 -29.45
CA SER A 352 14.84 -23.51 -30.04
C SER A 352 13.98 -24.34 -29.06
N SER A 353 12.75 -24.60 -29.47
CA SER A 353 11.98 -25.83 -29.21
C SER A 353 11.75 -26.27 -27.75
N LEU A 354 10.67 -25.77 -27.15
CA LEU A 354 9.93 -26.48 -26.09
C LEU A 354 8.43 -26.23 -26.28
N TYR A 355 7.83 -26.95 -27.23
CA TYR A 355 6.40 -27.25 -27.20
C TYR A 355 6.17 -28.22 -26.04
N GLY A 356 5.42 -27.82 -25.01
CA GLY A 356 4.91 -28.75 -24.01
C GLY A 356 5.03 -28.37 -22.53
N VAL A 357 5.45 -27.16 -22.16
CA VAL A 357 5.24 -26.72 -20.76
C VAL A 357 3.75 -26.40 -20.59
N PRO A 358 3.03 -27.07 -19.66
CA PRO A 358 1.64 -26.72 -19.38
C PRO A 358 1.57 -25.24 -19.03
N ILE A 359 0.62 -24.53 -19.65
CA ILE A 359 0.21 -23.22 -19.15
C ILE A 359 -0.15 -23.44 -17.68
N PRO A 360 0.37 -22.66 -16.71
CA PRO A 360 -0.09 -22.78 -15.34
C PRO A 360 -1.58 -22.50 -15.36
N ASN A 361 -2.39 -23.54 -15.19
CA ASN A 361 -3.83 -23.40 -15.10
C ASN A 361 -4.07 -22.50 -13.90
N GLU A 362 -4.48 -21.26 -14.14
CA GLU A 362 -5.05 -20.48 -13.07
C GLU A 362 -6.24 -21.28 -12.51
N PRO A 363 -6.38 -21.43 -11.19
CA PRO A 363 -7.35 -22.35 -10.59
C PRO A 363 -8.82 -21.95 -10.85
N TRP A 364 -9.07 -20.87 -11.58
CA TRP A 364 -10.38 -20.43 -12.05
C TRP A 364 -10.62 -20.66 -13.56
N ASN A 365 -9.62 -21.16 -14.29
CA ASN A 365 -9.72 -21.50 -15.72
C ASN A 365 -10.17 -22.97 -15.95
N GLU A 366 -10.48 -23.72 -14.89
CA GLU A 366 -11.08 -25.05 -15.01
C GLU A 366 -12.60 -24.94 -15.30
N PRO A 367 -13.13 -25.73 -16.26
CA PRO A 367 -14.49 -25.63 -16.76
C PRO A 367 -15.60 -25.94 -15.74
#